data_AF-A0A5J4T4M0-F1
#
_entry.id   AF-A0A5J4T4M0-F1
#
_cell.length_a   1.000
_cell.length_b   1.000
_cell.length_c   1.000
_cell.angle_alpha   90.00
_cell.angle_beta   90.00
_cell.angle_gamma   90.00
#
_symmetry.space_group_name_H-M   'P 1'
#
loop_
_entity.id
_entity.type
_entity.pdbx_description
1 polymer ?
#
loop_
_entity_poly.entity_id
_entity_poly.type
_entity_poly.pdbx_seq_one_letter_code
_entity_poly.pdbx_strand_id
1 'polypeptide(L)'
;GYTPSKSTIKYFWEVVNEMSSDEKRALLRFATGSPSLPAGGFSQLIGSTTNKISLFTLRQTKYLTHHHLPVAHTCFNVIDLPPYKSKKELQQKIEQALENMGGGFTLA
;
A
#
# COMPACT_ATOMS: atom_id res chain seq x y z
N GLY A 1 4.03 -27.53 1.02
CA GLY A 1 4.23 -26.55 -0.05
C GLY A 1 3.03 -25.64 -0.12
N TYR A 2 3.23 -24.33 -0.01
CA TYR A 2 2.18 -23.33 -0.21
C TYR A 2 2.86 -22.14 -0.87
N THR A 3 2.51 -21.85 -2.11
CA THR A 3 3.04 -20.70 -2.86
C THR A 3 2.24 -19.48 -2.39
N PRO A 4 2.83 -18.53 -1.64
CA PRO A 4 2.13 -17.29 -1.32
C PRO A 4 1.78 -16.59 -2.65
N SER A 5 0.60 -15.98 -2.69
CA SER A 5 -0.14 -15.61 -3.88
C SER A 5 0.62 -14.62 -4.79
N LYS A 6 1.46 -15.12 -5.70
CA LYS A 6 2.00 -14.35 -6.85
C LYS A 6 0.90 -13.54 -7.54
N SER A 7 -0.32 -14.06 -7.56
CA SER A 7 -1.50 -13.39 -8.13
C SER A 7 -1.87 -12.09 -7.42
N THR A 8 -1.81 -12.00 -6.08
CA THR A 8 -2.21 -10.78 -5.35
C THR A 8 -1.24 -9.62 -5.62
N ILE A 9 0.07 -9.90 -5.63
CA ILE A 9 1.09 -8.90 -5.98
C ILE A 9 0.93 -8.47 -7.45
N LYS A 10 0.62 -9.41 -8.35
CA LYS A 10 0.34 -9.08 -9.75
C LYS A 10 -0.89 -8.16 -9.87
N TYR A 11 -1.99 -8.52 -9.21
CA TYR A 11 -3.21 -7.72 -9.19
C TYR A 11 -2.97 -6.32 -8.63
N PHE A 12 -2.13 -6.18 -7.60
CA PHE A 12 -1.74 -4.89 -7.07
C PHE A 12 -1.17 -3.99 -8.16
N TRP A 13 -0.16 -4.46 -8.90
CA TRP A 13 0.46 -3.66 -9.96
C TRP A 13 -0.47 -3.42 -11.16
N GLU A 14 -1.34 -4.37 -11.50
CA GLU A 14 -2.39 -4.17 -12.51
C GLU A 14 -3.33 -3.04 -12.11
N VAL A 15 -3.80 -3.01 -10.85
CA VAL A 15 -4.66 -1.95 -10.32
C VAL A 15 -3.91 -0.61 -10.28
N VAL A 16 -2.66 -0.59 -9.80
CA VAL A 16 -1.84 0.63 -9.75
C VAL A 16 -1.60 1.22 -11.15
N ASN A 17 -1.45 0.38 -12.18
CA ASN A 17 -1.29 0.88 -13.54
C ASN A 17 -2.57 1.56 -14.06
N GLU A 18 -3.74 1.09 -13.65
CA GLU A 18 -5.05 1.62 -14.03
C GLU A 18 -5.47 2.86 -13.23
N MET A 19 -4.86 3.10 -12.06
CA MET A 19 -5.10 4.28 -11.25
C MET A 19 -4.72 5.59 -11.96
N SER A 20 -5.53 6.62 -11.72
CA SER A 20 -5.24 8.02 -12.05
C SER A 20 -4.03 8.55 -11.26
N SER A 21 -3.53 9.73 -11.67
CA SER A 21 -2.43 10.40 -10.98
C SER A 21 -2.77 10.75 -9.52
N ASP A 22 -4.02 11.12 -9.24
CA ASP A 22 -4.46 11.49 -7.90
C ASP A 22 -4.58 10.25 -6.98
N GLU A 23 -5.08 9.13 -7.51
CA GLU A 23 -5.12 7.85 -6.79
C GLU A 23 -3.72 7.32 -6.51
N LYS A 24 -2.79 7.45 -7.48
CA LYS A 24 -1.37 7.10 -7.27
C LYS A 24 -0.73 7.94 -6.17
N ARG A 25 -1.04 9.25 -6.12
CA ARG A 25 -0.58 10.14 -5.03
C ARG A 25 -1.17 9.75 -3.68
N ALA A 26 -2.46 9.41 -3.63
CA ALA A 26 -3.11 8.93 -2.43
C ALA A 26 -2.49 7.62 -1.94
N LEU A 27 -2.22 6.67 -2.86
CA LEU A 27 -1.55 5.41 -2.55
C LEU A 27 -0.11 5.62 -2.06
N LEU A 28 0.62 6.57 -2.65
CA LEU A 28 1.96 6.91 -2.19
C LEU A 28 1.94 7.48 -0.77
N ARG A 29 0.98 8.37 -0.48
CA ARG A 29 0.75 8.88 0.87
C ARG A 29 0.35 7.76 1.84
N PHE A 30 -0.46 6.81 1.37
CA PHE A 30 -0.82 5.63 2.14
C PHE A 30 0.39 4.80 2.52
N ALA A 31 1.27 4.53 1.57
CA ALA A 31 2.46 3.74 1.79
C ALA A 31 3.53 4.43 2.65
N THR A 32 3.75 5.73 2.45
CA THR A 32 4.94 6.45 2.92
C THR A 32 4.65 7.57 3.91
N GLY A 33 3.38 7.92 4.10
CA GLY A 33 2.97 9.13 4.83
C GLY A 33 3.17 10.44 4.06
N SER A 34 3.86 10.42 2.92
CA SER A 34 4.13 11.60 2.08
C SER A 34 3.44 11.48 0.72
N PRO A 35 2.80 12.54 0.21
CA PRO A 35 2.25 12.55 -1.15
C PRO A 35 3.33 12.76 -2.23
N SER A 36 4.60 12.92 -1.84
CA SER A 36 5.72 13.22 -2.74
C SER A 36 6.94 12.33 -2.47
N LEU A 37 7.65 12.00 -3.54
CA LEU A 37 8.91 11.26 -3.46
C LEU A 37 10.09 12.21 -3.22
N PRO A 38 11.18 11.72 -2.60
CA PRO A 38 12.46 12.42 -2.61
C PRO A 38 12.95 12.71 -4.05
N ALA A 39 13.84 13.70 -4.21
CA ALA A 39 14.41 14.05 -5.53
C ALA A 39 15.04 12.86 -6.28
N GLY A 40 15.48 11.84 -5.54
CA GLY A 40 16.00 10.59 -6.07
C GLY A 40 14.98 9.55 -6.53
N GLY A 41 13.67 9.81 -6.38
CA GLY A 41 12.61 8.85 -6.66
C GLY A 41 12.50 7.73 -5.63
N PHE A 42 11.86 6.61 -6.01
CA PHE A 42 11.58 5.47 -5.11
C PHE A 42 12.84 4.81 -4.50
N SER A 43 14.00 4.90 -5.18
CA SER A 43 15.26 4.31 -4.72
C SER A 43 15.88 5.04 -3.53
N GLN A 44 15.46 6.28 -3.28
CA GLN A 44 15.92 7.11 -2.17
C GLN A 44 14.82 7.37 -1.13
N LEU A 45 13.75 6.55 -1.12
CA LEU A 45 12.75 6.62 -0.06
C LEU A 45 13.41 6.42 1.31
N ILE A 46 13.20 7.35 2.23
CA ILE A 46 13.74 7.30 3.60
C ILE A 46 12.62 6.86 4.53
N GLY A 47 12.91 5.89 5.41
CA GLY A 47 11.99 5.52 6.48
C GLY A 47 11.95 6.62 7.53
N SER A 48 10.75 7.13 7.84
CA SER A 48 10.57 8.31 8.71
C SER A 48 11.18 8.16 10.12
N THR A 49 11.38 6.93 10.59
CA THR A 49 11.91 6.64 11.94
C THR A 49 13.40 6.30 11.96
N THR A 50 14.00 5.96 10.82
CA THR A 50 15.36 5.39 10.79
C THR A 50 16.40 6.30 10.13
N ASN A 51 15.99 7.37 9.45
CA ASN A 51 16.83 8.20 8.57
C ASN A 51 17.65 7.37 7.56
N LYS A 52 17.21 6.14 7.29
CA LYS A 52 17.83 5.21 6.34
C LYS A 52 16.92 4.99 5.15
N ILE A 53 17.53 4.62 4.03
CA ILE A 53 16.80 4.21 2.84
C ILE A 53 15.92 3.00 3.20
N SER A 54 14.62 3.14 3.00
CA SER A 54 13.61 2.11 3.18
C SER A 54 12.79 2.02 1.90
N LEU A 55 12.99 0.96 1.14
CA LEU A 55 12.32 0.75 -0.14
C LEU A 55 10.84 0.42 0.07
N PHE A 56 10.01 0.83 -0.89
CA PHE A 56 8.63 0.42 -0.94
C PHE A 56 8.52 -1.10 -1.02
N THR A 57 7.82 -1.70 -0.06
CA THR A 57 7.76 -3.15 0.10
C THR A 57 6.31 -3.62 0.22
N LEU A 58 5.92 -4.55 -0.64
CA LEU A 58 4.66 -5.29 -0.50
C LEU A 58 4.93 -6.57 0.27
N ARG A 59 4.28 -6.74 1.42
CA ARG A 59 4.43 -7.91 2.27
C ARG A 59 3.12 -8.67 2.36
N GLN A 60 3.16 -9.97 2.17
CA GLN A 60 2.02 -10.84 2.45
C GLN A 60 2.14 -11.36 3.88
N THR A 61 1.09 -11.20 4.68
CA THR A 61 1.08 -11.67 6.07
C THR A 61 0.15 -12.87 6.23
N LYS A 62 0.51 -13.81 7.12
CA LYS A 62 -0.28 -15.02 7.40
C LYS A 62 -1.46 -14.77 8.34
N TYR A 63 -1.45 -13.63 9.03
CA TYR A 63 -2.44 -13.28 10.05
C TYR A 63 -3.63 -12.51 9.48
N LEU A 64 -3.48 -11.94 8.27
CA LEU A 64 -4.56 -11.24 7.58
C LEU A 64 -5.31 -12.20 6.66
N THR A 65 -6.64 -12.21 6.80
CA THR A 65 -7.55 -12.88 5.87
C THR A 65 -8.04 -11.91 4.80
N HIS A 66 -8.58 -12.43 3.69
CA HIS A 66 -9.07 -11.61 2.57
C HIS A 66 -10.19 -10.61 2.94
N HIS A 67 -10.81 -10.73 4.12
CA HIS A 67 -11.79 -9.77 4.60
C HIS A 67 -11.17 -8.46 5.09
N HIS A 68 -9.89 -8.48 5.50
CA HIS A 68 -9.19 -7.32 6.05
C HIS A 68 -8.85 -6.30 4.97
N LEU A 69 -8.66 -5.06 5.39
CA LEU A 69 -8.09 -4.01 4.56
C LEU A 69 -6.56 -4.14 4.48
N PRO A 70 -5.92 -3.60 3.43
CA PRO A 70 -4.48 -3.40 3.41
C PRO A 70 -4.04 -2.53 4.59
N VAL A 71 -2.88 -2.82 5.17
CA VAL A 71 -2.34 -2.06 6.29
C VAL A 71 -0.99 -1.49 5.90
N ALA A 72 -0.83 -0.18 6.01
CA ALA A 72 0.45 0.49 5.76
C ALA A 72 1.23 0.69 7.05
N HIS A 73 2.53 0.42 6.98
CA HIS A 73 3.52 0.77 7.99
C HIS A 73 4.41 1.86 7.41
N THR A 74 3.92 3.10 7.47
CA THR A 74 4.53 4.28 6.82
C THR A 74 5.97 4.52 7.27
N CYS A 75 6.31 4.21 8.53
CA CYS A 75 7.67 4.30 9.05
C CYS A 75 8.70 3.47 8.26
N PHE A 76 8.24 2.40 7.58
CA PHE A 76 9.08 1.45 6.86
C PHE A 76 8.75 1.37 5.37
N ASN A 77 7.80 2.16 4.87
CA ASN A 77 7.29 2.07 3.49
C ASN A 77 6.79 0.67 3.12
N VAL A 78 6.16 -0.04 4.07
CA VAL A 78 5.63 -1.40 3.87
C VAL A 78 4.11 -1.35 3.78
N ILE A 79 3.53 -2.05 2.79
CA ILE A 79 2.10 -2.37 2.79
C ILE A 79 1.94 -3.88 3.01
N ASP A 80 1.20 -4.24 4.06
CA ASP A 80 0.70 -5.59 4.26
C ASP A 80 -0.54 -5.83 3.41
N LEU A 81 -0.43 -6.74 2.45
CA LEU A 81 -1.51 -7.15 1.56
C LEU A 81 -2.13 -8.47 2.04
N PRO A 82 -3.42 -8.47 2.40
CA PRO A 82 -4.18 -9.70 2.59
C PRO A 82 -4.25 -10.55 1.31
N PRO A 83 -4.47 -11.88 1.42
CA PRO A 83 -4.53 -12.79 0.28
C PRO A 83 -5.87 -12.66 -0.48
N TYR A 84 -6.08 -11.55 -1.19
CA TYR A 84 -7.30 -11.34 -1.99
C TYR A 84 -7.41 -12.34 -3.14
N LYS A 85 -8.64 -12.78 -3.40
CA LYS A 85 -8.94 -13.86 -4.34
C LYS A 85 -9.06 -13.36 -5.78
N SER A 86 -9.31 -12.07 -5.97
CA SER A 86 -9.46 -11.45 -7.29
C SER A 86 -8.90 -10.03 -7.34
N LYS A 87 -8.60 -9.56 -8.57
CA LYS A 87 -8.22 -8.17 -8.84
C LYS A 87 -9.28 -7.17 -8.36
N LYS A 88 -10.56 -7.46 -8.64
CA LYS A 88 -11.69 -6.62 -8.24
C LYS A 88 -11.78 -6.47 -6.72
N GLU A 89 -11.63 -7.56 -5.98
CA GLU A 89 -11.62 -7.53 -4.52
C GLU A 89 -10.45 -6.69 -3.99
N LEU A 90 -9.25 -6.87 -4.53
CA LEU A 90 -8.08 -6.06 -4.17
C LEU A 90 -8.33 -4.58 -4.43
N GLN A 91 -8.86 -4.23 -5.60
CA GLN A 91 -9.15 -2.85 -5.98
C GLN A 91 -10.11 -2.19 -4.98
N GLN A 92 -11.27 -2.82 -4.73
CA GLN A 92 -12.26 -2.31 -3.77
C GLN A 92 -11.68 -2.12 -2.36
N LYS A 93 -10.80 -3.03 -1.94
CA LYS A 93 -10.16 -2.96 -0.62
C LYS A 93 -9.09 -1.87 -0.55
N ILE A 94 -8.37 -1.60 -1.63
CA ILE A 94 -7.44 -0.46 -1.71
C ILE A 94 -8.24 0.86 -1.67
N GLU A 95 -9.27 1.00 -2.50
CA GLU A 95 -10.14 2.19 -2.52
C GLU A 95 -10.68 2.49 -1.13
N GLN A 96 -11.27 1.49 -0.46
CA GLN A 96 -11.76 1.62 0.92
C GLN A 96 -10.66 2.01 1.92
N ALA A 97 -9.44 1.50 1.77
CA ALA A 97 -8.33 1.88 2.65
C ALA A 97 -7.85 3.33 2.42
N LEU A 98 -7.84 3.79 1.16
CA LEU A 98 -7.47 5.16 0.82
C LEU A 98 -8.52 6.17 1.30
N GLU A 99 -9.81 5.84 1.15
CA GLU A 99 -10.91 6.63 1.70
C GLU A 99 -10.81 6.78 3.23
N ASN A 100 -10.55 5.67 3.93
CA ASN A 100 -10.39 5.67 5.38
C ASN A 100 -9.17 6.48 5.86
N MET A 101 -8.08 6.52 5.08
CA MET A 101 -6.92 7.35 5.41
C MET A 101 -7.20 8.86 5.27
N GLY A 102 -8.08 9.25 4.34
CA GLY A 102 -8.51 10.64 4.17
C GLY A 102 -9.24 11.22 5.39
N GLY A 103 -9.77 10.37 6.27
CA GLY A 103 -10.52 10.76 7.48
C GLY A 103 -9.70 11.03 8.74
N GLY A 104 -8.37 10.97 8.69
CA GLY A 104 -7.51 11.22 9.86
C GLY A 104 -7.48 12.70 10.27
N PHE A 105 -8.23 13.04 11.34
CA PHE A 105 -8.43 14.33 12.03
C PHE A 105 -9.62 15.20 11.58
N THR A 106 -10.80 14.61 11.38
CA THR A 106 -12.04 15.36 11.69
C THR A 106 -12.67 14.73 12.92
N LEU A 107 -12.70 15.51 14.00
CA LEU A 107 -13.35 15.18 15.27
C LEU A 107 -14.82 14.81 15.01
N ALA A 108 -15.25 13.67 15.53
CA ALA A 108 -16.62 13.47 15.99
C ALA A 108 -16.57 13.33 17.51
#